data_AF-A0A135I5S0-F1
#
_entry.id   AF-A0A135I5S0-F1
#
_cell.length_a   1.000
_cell.length_b   1.000
_cell.length_c   1.000
_cell.angle_alpha   90.00
_cell.angle_beta   90.00
_cell.angle_gamma   90.00
#
_symmetry.space_group_name_H-M   'P 1'
#
loop_
_entity.id
_entity.type
_entity.pdbx_description
1 polymer ?
#
loop_
_entity_poly.entity_id
_entity_poly.type
_entity_poly.pdbx_seq_one_letter_code
_entity_poly.pdbx_strand_id
1 'polypeptide(L)'
;MHLSNCVWVQKNDPAYKEFERLSWHPVLSLKTTSGELYYCLTKEKTTLSELQKTQLLAPICIVDGDYSDMLIFLEEEGKAFYWRDKVCFFMEDCASSVLQSKIGQSIQNKVLTNEAMLEIVNSANITAKTHFGNEIYIIGTLVVFILFALGAYWWLF
;
A
#
# COMPACT_ATOMS: atom_id res chain seq x y z
N MET A 1 11.75 10.42 -5.35
CA MET A 1 10.33 10.37 -4.97
C MET A 1 10.25 9.42 -3.78
N HIS A 2 9.96 9.92 -2.58
CA HIS A 2 9.98 9.15 -1.33
C HIS A 2 8.72 8.29 -1.20
N LEU A 3 8.82 7.13 -0.55
CA LEU A 3 7.65 6.36 -0.14
C LEU A 3 7.08 7.07 1.10
N SER A 4 5.91 7.69 0.98
CA SER A 4 5.21 8.28 2.12
C SER A 4 4.92 7.21 3.18
N ASN A 5 4.80 7.62 4.46
CA ASN A 5 4.33 6.74 5.53
C ASN A 5 3.08 5.97 5.08
N CYS A 6 3.20 4.63 4.99
CA CYS A 6 2.12 3.75 4.57
C CYS A 6 1.76 2.75 5.66
N VAL A 7 0.49 2.37 5.70
CA VAL A 7 -0.03 1.38 6.64
C VAL A 7 -0.85 0.34 5.90
N TRP A 8 -0.55 -0.95 6.11
CA TRP A 8 -1.47 -2.01 5.69
C TRP A 8 -2.42 -2.36 6.82
N VAL A 9 -3.71 -2.42 6.51
CA VAL A 9 -4.76 -2.78 7.47
C VAL A 9 -5.84 -3.61 6.78
N GLN A 10 -6.44 -4.55 7.51
CA GLN A 10 -7.56 -5.35 7.02
C GLN A 10 -8.82 -4.48 6.92
N LYS A 11 -9.61 -4.61 5.84
CA LYS A 11 -10.84 -3.84 5.63
C LYS A 11 -11.84 -3.93 6.78
N ASN A 12 -11.93 -5.08 7.42
CA ASN A 12 -12.88 -5.34 8.50
C ASN A 12 -12.34 -4.93 9.88
N ASP A 13 -11.08 -4.50 9.96
CA ASP A 13 -10.49 -4.05 11.22
C ASP A 13 -11.10 -2.70 11.66
N PRO A 14 -11.47 -2.52 12.94
CA PRO A 14 -11.95 -1.24 13.47
C PRO A 14 -11.01 -0.07 13.18
N ALA A 15 -9.69 -0.29 13.17
CA ALA A 15 -8.68 0.73 12.92
C ALA A 15 -8.79 1.33 11.51
N TYR A 16 -9.28 0.57 10.52
CA TYR A 16 -9.48 1.08 9.16
C TYR A 16 -10.36 2.33 9.14
N LYS A 17 -11.48 2.33 9.90
CA LYS A 17 -12.39 3.48 9.99
C LYS A 17 -11.76 4.68 10.68
N GLU A 18 -10.83 4.44 11.61
CA GLU A 18 -10.08 5.51 12.27
C GLU A 18 -9.10 6.17 11.29
N PHE A 19 -8.39 5.37 10.50
CA PHE A 19 -7.51 5.88 9.44
C PHE A 19 -8.29 6.70 8.39
N GLU A 20 -9.46 6.23 7.96
CA GLU A 20 -10.33 7.01 7.05
C GLU A 20 -10.73 8.37 7.66
N ARG A 21 -11.09 8.41 8.95
CA ARG A 21 -11.40 9.68 9.66
C ARG A 21 -10.22 10.63 9.75
N LEU A 22 -8.99 10.09 9.79
CA LEU A 22 -7.75 10.85 9.81
C LEU A 22 -7.24 11.21 8.41
N SER A 23 -8.11 11.13 7.39
CA SER A 23 -7.80 11.45 5.99
C SER A 23 -6.70 10.58 5.37
N TRP A 24 -6.59 9.32 5.80
CA TRP A 24 -5.80 8.34 5.06
C TRP A 24 -6.62 7.79 3.90
N HIS A 25 -5.95 7.51 2.80
CA HIS A 25 -6.57 7.07 1.55
C HIS A 25 -5.94 5.76 1.08
N PRO A 26 -6.75 4.82 0.56
CA PRO A 26 -6.23 3.58 -0.01
C PRO A 26 -5.51 3.85 -1.33
N VAL A 27 -4.30 3.31 -1.47
CA VAL A 27 -3.48 3.36 -2.70
C VAL A 27 -3.37 2.00 -3.37
N LEU A 28 -3.36 0.93 -2.57
CA LEU A 28 -3.35 -0.46 -3.03
C LEU A 28 -4.38 -1.27 -2.24
N SER A 29 -4.95 -2.26 -2.90
CA SER A 29 -5.73 -3.31 -2.24
C SER A 29 -5.23 -4.68 -2.66
N LEU A 30 -5.33 -5.61 -1.73
CA LEU A 30 -4.89 -6.98 -1.89
C LEU A 30 -5.92 -7.92 -1.28
N LYS A 31 -6.21 -9.02 -1.97
CA LYS A 31 -7.03 -10.11 -1.44
C LYS A 31 -6.12 -11.31 -1.21
N THR A 32 -6.05 -11.78 0.04
CA THR A 32 -5.26 -12.95 0.42
C THR A 32 -5.91 -14.24 -0.08
N THR A 33 -5.18 -15.34 -0.03
CA THR A 33 -5.69 -16.69 -0.34
C THR A 33 -6.81 -17.12 0.61
N SER A 34 -6.76 -16.67 1.88
CA SER A 34 -7.83 -16.84 2.87
C SER A 34 -9.11 -16.05 2.56
N GLY A 35 -9.07 -15.16 1.57
CA GLY A 35 -10.20 -14.34 1.12
C GLY A 35 -10.34 -13.00 1.85
N GLU A 36 -9.45 -12.71 2.79
CA GLU A 36 -9.40 -11.44 3.51
C GLU A 36 -8.91 -10.30 2.60
N LEU A 37 -9.44 -9.10 2.81
CA LEU A 37 -9.08 -7.93 2.01
C LEU A 37 -8.28 -6.95 2.86
N TYR A 38 -7.10 -6.59 2.36
CA TYR A 38 -6.18 -5.63 2.96
C TYR A 38 -6.06 -4.38 2.08
N TYR A 39 -5.98 -3.23 2.74
CA TYR A 39 -5.73 -1.94 2.10
C TYR A 39 -4.39 -1.37 2.57
N CYS A 40 -3.59 -0.92 1.62
CA CYS A 40 -2.45 -0.05 1.90
C CYS A 40 -2.94 1.39 1.87
N LEU A 41 -2.77 2.08 2.99
CA LEU A 41 -3.23 3.45 3.21
C LEU A 41 -2.05 4.42 3.27
N THR A 42 -2.23 5.62 2.72
CA THR A 42 -1.28 6.73 2.84
C THR A 42 -2.02 8.04 3.14
N LYS A 43 -1.36 9.02 3.75
CA LYS A 43 -1.93 10.39 3.90
C LYS A 43 -1.78 11.23 2.63
N GLU A 44 -0.72 10.99 1.88
CA GLU A 44 -0.43 11.70 0.65
C GLU A 44 -1.00 10.92 -0.53
N LYS A 45 -1.71 11.60 -1.43
CA LYS A 45 -2.11 11.02 -2.70
C LYS A 45 -0.88 10.91 -3.60
N THR A 46 -0.33 9.71 -3.70
CA THR A 46 0.86 9.44 -4.50
C THR A 46 0.58 8.36 -5.53
N THR A 47 0.93 8.63 -6.79
CA THR A 47 0.98 7.59 -7.83
C THR A 47 2.19 6.72 -7.58
N LEU A 48 2.00 5.41 -7.50
CA LEU A 48 3.07 4.45 -7.23
C LEU A 48 3.65 3.89 -8.52
N SER A 49 4.98 3.87 -8.64
CA SER A 49 5.69 3.13 -9.69
C SER A 49 5.60 1.62 -9.46
N GLU A 50 5.86 0.80 -10.49
CA GLU A 50 5.84 -0.67 -10.35
C GLU A 50 6.81 -1.18 -9.27
N LEU A 51 8.00 -0.58 -9.18
CA LEU A 51 8.97 -0.92 -8.13
C LEU A 51 8.41 -0.64 -6.73
N GLN A 52 7.77 0.50 -6.53
CA GLN A 52 7.16 0.85 -5.24
C GLN A 52 6.00 -0.08 -4.88
N LYS A 53 5.20 -0.50 -5.88
CA LYS A 53 4.15 -1.50 -5.66
C LYS A 53 4.76 -2.82 -5.19
N THR A 54 5.81 -3.30 -5.85
CA THR A 54 6.51 -4.53 -5.44
C THR A 54 7.03 -4.43 -4.01
N GLN A 55 7.69 -3.31 -3.67
CA GLN A 55 8.21 -3.07 -2.31
C GLN A 55 7.10 -3.05 -1.25
N LEU A 56 5.93 -2.50 -1.57
CA LEU A 56 4.78 -2.46 -0.64
C LEU A 56 4.07 -3.82 -0.53
N LEU A 57 4.11 -4.64 -1.58
CA LEU A 57 3.45 -5.94 -1.64
C LEU A 57 4.30 -7.06 -1.03
N ALA A 58 5.62 -7.03 -1.19
CA ALA A 58 6.49 -8.08 -0.69
C ALA A 58 6.28 -8.39 0.81
N PRO A 59 6.13 -7.40 1.70
CA PRO A 59 5.88 -7.66 3.12
C PRO A 59 4.58 -8.42 3.39
N ILE A 60 3.48 -8.10 2.68
CA ILE A 60 2.20 -8.78 2.88
C ILE A 60 2.20 -10.18 2.28
N CYS A 61 2.93 -10.41 1.18
CA CYS A 61 3.13 -11.75 0.61
C CYS A 61 3.91 -12.70 1.54
N ILE A 62 4.78 -12.17 2.40
CA ILE A 62 5.59 -12.97 3.33
C ILE A 62 4.80 -13.44 4.54
N VAL A 63 3.80 -12.66 4.95
CA VAL A 63 3.01 -12.89 6.17
C VAL A 63 1.68 -13.59 5.84
N ASP A 64 1.42 -13.94 4.57
CA ASP A 64 0.17 -14.60 4.16
C ASP A 64 0.03 -15.99 4.82
N GLY A 65 -1.19 -16.30 5.26
CA GLY A 65 -1.55 -17.57 5.90
C GLY A 65 -1.36 -17.61 7.42
N ASP A 66 -0.13 -17.63 7.91
CA ASP A 66 0.19 -17.98 9.30
C ASP A 66 0.42 -16.80 10.25
N TYR A 67 0.28 -15.54 9.77
CA TYR A 67 0.37 -14.30 10.55
C TYR A 67 1.35 -14.34 11.74
N SER A 68 2.64 -14.09 11.47
CA SER A 68 3.64 -13.89 12.51
C SER A 68 4.07 -12.42 12.58
N ASP A 69 4.16 -11.87 13.80
CA ASP A 69 4.82 -10.58 14.02
C ASP A 69 6.26 -10.66 13.48
N MET A 70 6.60 -9.76 12.55
CA MET A 70 7.86 -9.82 11.81
C MET A 70 8.36 -8.43 11.45
N LEU A 71 9.69 -8.29 11.47
CA LEU A 71 10.39 -7.11 10.99
C LEU A 71 11.14 -7.46 9.70
N ILE A 72 10.77 -6.79 8.61
CA ILE A 72 11.30 -7.05 7.26
C ILE A 72 12.18 -5.87 6.85
N PHE A 73 13.47 -6.10 6.68
CA PHE A 73 14.47 -5.11 6.30
C PHE A 73 14.73 -5.13 4.80
N LEU A 74 14.80 -3.93 4.20
CA LEU A 74 15.23 -3.72 2.83
C LEU A 74 16.71 -3.34 2.83
N GLU A 75 17.56 -4.25 2.37
CA GLU A 75 19.02 -4.11 2.45
C GLU A 75 19.54 -2.88 1.71
N GLU A 76 18.98 -2.60 0.53
CA GLU A 76 19.49 -1.55 -0.37
C GLU A 76 19.03 -0.13 -0.01
N GLU A 77 17.98 0.03 0.81
CA GLU A 77 17.38 1.35 1.08
C GLU A 77 17.39 1.74 2.57
N GLY A 78 17.87 0.88 3.47
CA GLY A 78 17.88 1.18 4.91
C GLY A 78 16.46 1.33 5.51
N LYS A 79 15.45 0.79 4.83
CA LYS A 79 14.04 0.85 5.20
C LYS A 79 13.57 -0.45 5.83
N ALA A 80 12.50 -0.40 6.59
CA ALA A 80 11.89 -1.61 7.15
C ALA A 80 10.36 -1.55 7.18
N PHE A 81 9.77 -2.74 7.15
CA PHE A 81 8.35 -2.96 7.40
C PHE A 81 8.20 -3.72 8.71
N TYR A 82 7.37 -3.17 9.60
CA TYR A 82 7.06 -3.76 10.88
C TYR A 82 5.63 -4.30 10.88
N TRP A 83 5.50 -5.61 10.90
CA TRP A 83 4.23 -6.31 11.03
C TRP A 83 3.97 -6.64 12.49
N ARG A 84 2.89 -6.09 13.03
CA ARG A 84 2.41 -6.41 14.36
C ARG A 84 0.89 -6.31 14.41
N ASP A 85 0.26 -7.27 15.10
CA ASP A 85 -1.19 -7.25 15.35
C ASP A 85 -2.00 -7.08 14.03
N LYS A 86 -1.56 -7.74 12.95
CA LYS A 86 -2.13 -7.66 11.57
C LYS A 86 -2.03 -6.29 10.89
N VAL A 87 -1.26 -5.35 11.45
CA VAL A 87 -0.99 -4.04 10.87
C VAL A 87 0.47 -3.98 10.43
N CYS A 88 0.72 -3.43 9.24
CA CYS A 88 2.07 -3.17 8.76
C CYS A 88 2.39 -1.69 8.83
N PHE A 89 3.52 -1.34 9.43
CA PHE A 89 4.05 0.02 9.44
C PHE A 89 5.33 0.09 8.62
N PHE A 90 5.37 1.03 7.69
CA PHE A 90 6.62 1.38 7.00
C PHE A 90 7.44 2.36 7.84
N MET A 91 8.72 2.07 7.99
CA MET A 91 9.66 2.86 8.78
C MET A 91 10.83 3.31 7.89
N GLU A 92 10.95 4.62 7.71
CA GLU A 92 12.16 5.27 7.19
C GLU A 92 13.06 5.70 8.37
N ASP A 93 14.38 5.66 8.19
CA ASP A 93 15.44 6.16 9.10
C ASP A 93 15.58 5.51 10.50
N CYS A 94 14.55 4.84 11.02
CA CYS A 94 14.57 4.20 12.35
C CYS A 94 14.80 2.68 12.30
N ALA A 95 14.84 2.09 11.10
CA ALA A 95 14.95 0.66 10.88
C ALA A 95 16.17 0.04 11.60
N SER A 96 17.36 0.59 11.38
CA SER A 96 18.62 0.10 11.96
C SER A 96 18.64 0.19 13.49
N SER A 97 18.00 1.22 14.05
CA SER A 97 17.87 1.40 15.50
C SER A 97 16.92 0.37 16.12
N VAL A 98 15.83 0.00 15.43
CA VAL A 98 14.89 -1.04 15.88
C VAL A 98 15.56 -2.42 15.87
N LEU A 99 16.36 -2.73 14.85
CA LEU A 99 17.12 -3.99 14.73
C LEU A 99 18.04 -4.21 15.94
N GLN A 100 18.69 -3.15 16.39
CA GLN A 100 19.61 -3.18 17.54
C GLN A 100 18.90 -3.09 18.90
N SER A 101 17.60 -2.81 18.91
CA SER A 101 16.81 -2.69 20.14
C SER A 101 16.37 -4.04 20.70
N LYS A 102 15.92 -4.05 21.97
CA LYS A 102 15.30 -5.24 22.58
C LYS A 102 14.08 -5.74 21.81
N ILE A 103 13.38 -4.85 21.10
CA ILE A 103 12.20 -5.20 20.28
C ILE A 103 12.64 -6.05 19.07
N GLY A 104 13.70 -5.63 18.38
CA GLY A 104 14.28 -6.38 17.26
C GLY A 104 14.79 -7.77 17.67
N GLN A 105 15.23 -7.93 18.92
CA GLN A 105 15.66 -9.24 19.45
C GLN A 105 14.49 -10.17 19.82
N SER A 106 13.30 -9.62 20.04
CA SER A 106 12.10 -10.38 20.45
C SER A 106 11.18 -10.78 19.29
N ILE A 107 11.40 -10.23 18.10
CA ILE A 107 10.54 -10.40 16.93
C ILE A 107 11.33 -11.06 15.81
N GLN A 108 10.67 -11.86 14.98
CA GLN A 108 11.33 -12.51 13.85
C GLN A 108 11.84 -11.47 12.85
N ASN A 109 13.09 -11.56 12.45
CA ASN A 109 13.71 -10.63 11.49
C ASN A 109 13.95 -11.33 10.15
N LYS A 110 13.66 -10.64 9.04
CA LYS A 110 13.98 -11.08 7.69
C LYS A 110 14.62 -9.94 6.91
N VAL A 111 15.72 -10.20 6.23
CA VAL A 111 16.40 -9.23 5.34
C VAL A 111 16.10 -9.63 3.90
N LEU A 112 15.73 -8.66 3.06
CA LEU A 112 15.39 -8.86 1.66
C LEU A 112 16.15 -7.89 0.77
N THR A 113 16.61 -8.44 -0.36
CA THR A 113 17.10 -7.68 -1.52
C THR A 113 15.94 -7.32 -2.44
N ASN A 114 16.15 -6.37 -3.36
CA ASN A 114 15.13 -6.00 -4.35
C ASN A 114 14.75 -7.18 -5.26
N GLU A 115 15.72 -8.03 -5.62
CA GLU A 115 15.49 -9.23 -6.43
C GLU A 115 14.61 -10.26 -5.71
N ALA A 116 14.90 -10.54 -4.43
CA ALA A 116 14.12 -11.48 -3.63
C ALA A 116 12.67 -11.00 -3.41
N MET A 117 12.46 -9.68 -3.28
CA MET A 117 11.10 -9.13 -3.20
C MET A 117 10.29 -9.37 -4.47
N LEU A 118 10.91 -9.17 -5.63
CA LEU A 118 10.25 -9.39 -6.92
C LEU A 118 9.84 -10.85 -7.08
N GLU A 119 10.72 -11.79 -6.72
CA GLU A 119 10.44 -13.23 -6.77
C GLU A 119 9.27 -13.62 -5.84
N ILE A 120 9.23 -13.08 -4.63
CA ILE A 120 8.15 -13.34 -3.66
C ILE A 120 6.81 -12.80 -4.18
N VAL A 121 6.78 -11.57 -4.70
CA VAL A 121 5.54 -10.98 -5.22
C VAL A 121 5.03 -11.76 -6.44
N ASN A 122 5.93 -12.15 -7.35
CA ASN A 122 5.57 -12.92 -8.53
C ASN A 122 5.08 -14.33 -8.19
N SER A 123 5.73 -15.01 -7.24
CA SER A 123 5.35 -16.37 -6.82
C SER A 123 4.03 -16.41 -6.03
N ALA A 124 3.71 -15.36 -5.28
CA ALA A 124 2.47 -15.29 -4.52
C ALA A 124 1.21 -15.13 -5.39
N ASN A 125 1.36 -14.83 -6.69
CA ASN A 125 0.26 -14.67 -7.67
C ASN A 125 -0.88 -13.77 -7.17
N ILE A 126 -0.54 -12.72 -6.41
CA ILE A 126 -1.55 -11.87 -5.77
C ILE A 126 -1.99 -10.76 -6.72
N THR A 127 -3.30 -10.71 -6.99
CA THR A 127 -3.88 -9.64 -7.82
C THR A 127 -4.02 -8.36 -6.98
N ALA A 128 -3.00 -7.51 -6.98
CA ALA A 128 -3.08 -6.18 -6.37
C ALA A 128 -3.83 -5.21 -7.30
N LYS A 129 -4.77 -4.44 -6.75
CA LYS A 129 -5.48 -3.39 -7.50
C LYS A 129 -5.07 -2.02 -6.98
N THR A 130 -4.59 -1.17 -7.88
CA THR A 130 -4.37 0.25 -7.60
C THR A 130 -5.69 0.99 -7.49
N HIS A 131 -5.86 1.75 -6.42
CA HIS A 131 -7.00 2.65 -6.27
C HIS A 131 -6.68 3.99 -6.91
N PHE A 132 -7.29 4.23 -8.08
CA PHE A 132 -7.39 5.58 -8.61
C PHE A 132 -8.62 6.24 -7.99
N GLY A 133 -8.46 7.40 -7.36
CA GLY A 133 -9.56 8.11 -6.73
C GLY A 133 -10.68 8.44 -7.73
N ASN A 134 -11.89 8.69 -7.21
CA ASN A 134 -13.08 9.07 -7.99
C ASN A 134 -12.91 10.31 -8.89
N GLU A 135 -11.81 11.05 -8.74
CA GLU A 135 -11.50 12.27 -9.48
C GLU A 135 -11.39 12.05 -10.99
N ILE A 136 -10.89 10.89 -11.44
CA ILE A 136 -10.84 10.56 -12.89
C ILE A 136 -12.25 10.50 -13.48
N TYR A 137 -13.20 9.92 -12.74
CA TYR A 137 -14.59 9.86 -13.18
C TYR A 137 -15.23 11.25 -13.22
N ILE A 138 -14.94 12.11 -12.23
CA ILE A 138 -15.45 13.50 -12.18
C ILE A 138 -14.91 14.34 -13.35
N ILE A 139 -13.62 14.22 -13.67
CA ILE A 139 -13.02 14.90 -14.83
C ILE A 139 -13.67 14.39 -16.12
N GLY A 140 -13.87 13.08 -16.24
CA GLY A 140 -14.56 12.46 -17.38
C GLY A 140 -15.97 13.02 -17.60
N THR A 141 -16.80 13.09 -16.55
CA THR A 141 -18.14 13.68 -16.66
C THR A 141 -18.12 15.17 -16.99
N LEU A 142 -17.17 15.92 -16.44
CA LEU A 142 -17.03 17.36 -16.73
C LEU A 142 -16.71 17.60 -18.22
N VAL A 143 -15.78 16.83 -18.80
CA VAL A 143 -15.42 16.94 -20.22
C VAL A 143 -16.60 16.60 -21.11
N VAL A 144 -17.33 15.53 -20.82
CA VAL A 144 -18.54 15.15 -21.56
C VAL A 144 -19.60 16.26 -21.48
N PHE A 145 -19.79 16.86 -20.30
CA PHE A 145 -20.74 17.95 -20.12
C PHE A 145 -20.38 19.20 -20.94
N ILE A 146 -19.09 19.56 -20.98
CA ILE A 146 -18.59 20.68 -21.80
C ILE A 146 -18.81 20.40 -23.29
N LEU A 147 -18.53 19.18 -23.76
CA LEU A 147 -18.75 18.80 -25.16
C LEU A 147 -20.24 18.85 -25.54
N PHE A 148 -21.13 18.40 -24.64
CA PHE A 148 -22.58 18.52 -24.84
C PHE A 148 -23.03 19.98 -24.90
N ALA A 149 -22.52 20.84 -24.02
CA ALA A 149 -22.85 22.25 -24.00
C ALA A 149 -22.36 22.98 -25.28
N LEU A 150 -21.15 22.67 -25.75
CA LEU A 150 -20.61 23.20 -27.00
C LEU A 150 -21.39 22.70 -28.22
N GLY A 151 -21.76 21.43 -28.26
CA GLY A 151 -22.58 20.85 -29.32
C GLY A 151 -23.98 21.46 -29.37
N ALA A 152 -24.62 21.66 -28.21
CA ALA A 152 -25.91 22.34 -28.13
C ALA A 152 -25.82 23.81 -28.55
N TYR A 153 -24.74 24.51 -28.17
CA TYR A 153 -24.49 25.89 -28.60
C TYR A 153 -24.34 25.99 -30.12
N TRP A 154 -23.53 25.14 -30.74
CA TRP A 154 -23.35 25.05 -32.21
C TRP A 154 -24.63 24.67 -32.96
N TRP A 155 -25.59 24.03 -32.29
CA TRP A 155 -26.85 23.65 -32.91
C TRP A 155 -27.90 24.77 -32.84
N LEU A 156 -27.81 25.63 -31.82
CA LEU A 156 -28.72 26.76 -31.60
C LEU A 156 -28.31 28.05 -32.32
N PHE A 157 -27.03 28.21 -32.66
CA PHE A 157 -26.43 29.40 -33.29
C PHE A 157 -25.61 29.02 -34.51
#